data_AF-A0A969WLX6-F1
#
_entry.id   AF-A0A969WLX6-F1
#
_cell.length_a   1.000
_cell.length_b   1.000
_cell.length_c   1.000
_cell.angle_alpha   90.00
_cell.angle_beta   90.00
_cell.angle_gamma   90.00
#
_symmetry.space_group_name_H-M   'P 1'
#
loop_
_entity.id
_entity.type
_entity.pdbx_description
1 polymer ?
#
loop_
_entity_poly.entity_id
_entity_poly.type
_entity_poly.pdbx_seq_one_letter_code
_entity_poly.pdbx_strand_id
1 'polypeptide(L)'
;VAYLSDVQEVADDLDDVIENVDIDDGLDTESQTLGGAINEIHGDLTQVKTKYFMHLEDIMPHEFRDLKNDKTYKYGFQISEEGNPQLIFKEVENV
;
A
#
# COMPACT_ATOMS: atom_id res chain seq x y z
N VAL A 1 23.18 -23.68 48.62
CA VAL A 1 22.94 -22.22 48.48
C VAL A 1 23.45 -21.71 47.13
N ALA A 2 24.64 -22.13 46.65
CA ALA A 2 25.15 -21.77 45.31
C ALA A 2 24.22 -22.16 44.14
N TYR A 3 23.65 -23.37 44.12
CA TYR A 3 22.73 -23.76 43.04
C TYR A 3 21.46 -22.89 42.91
N LEU A 4 21.04 -22.20 43.97
CA LEU A 4 19.88 -21.32 43.92
C LEU A 4 20.26 -19.94 43.35
N SER A 5 21.45 -19.43 43.64
CA SER A 5 21.95 -18.17 43.07
C SER A 5 22.20 -18.30 41.58
N ASP A 6 22.79 -19.42 41.14
CA ASP A 6 23.13 -19.62 39.73
C ASP A 6 21.88 -19.73 38.85
N VAL A 7 20.78 -20.28 39.40
CA VAL A 7 19.48 -20.34 38.71
C VAL A 7 18.81 -18.96 38.65
N GLN A 8 19.02 -18.11 39.66
CA GLN A 8 18.51 -16.74 39.65
C GLN A 8 19.25 -15.87 38.63
N GLU A 9 20.58 -16.00 38.56
CA GLU A 9 21.42 -15.30 37.58
C GLU A 9 21.02 -15.67 36.14
N VAL A 10 20.81 -16.96 35.86
CA VAL A 10 20.32 -17.40 34.53
C VAL A 10 18.90 -16.92 34.24
N ALA A 11 18.05 -16.77 35.25
CA ALA A 11 16.70 -16.24 35.06
C ALA A 11 16.72 -14.74 34.76
N ASP A 12 17.57 -13.98 35.44
CA ASP A 12 17.78 -12.55 35.21
C ASP A 12 18.40 -12.30 33.81
N ASP A 13 19.43 -13.08 33.44
CA ASP A 13 20.02 -13.04 32.10
C ASP A 13 19.00 -13.39 31.00
N LEU A 14 18.08 -14.32 31.27
CA LEU A 14 17.02 -14.69 30.33
C LEU A 14 15.99 -13.58 30.17
N ASP A 15 15.64 -12.88 31.26
CA ASP A 15 14.72 -11.73 31.24
C ASP A 15 15.32 -10.58 30.42
N ASP A 16 16.60 -10.28 30.64
CA ASP A 16 17.36 -9.31 29.84
C ASP A 16 17.41 -9.71 28.36
N VAL A 17 17.64 -10.98 28.05
CA VAL A 17 17.63 -11.47 26.65
C VAL A 17 16.23 -11.33 26.04
N ILE A 18 15.15 -11.62 26.78
CA ILE A 18 13.78 -11.49 26.28
C ILE A 18 13.42 -10.01 26.07
N GLU A 19 13.82 -9.10 26.96
CA GLU A 19 13.61 -7.66 26.81
C GLU A 19 14.37 -7.09 25.61
N ASN A 20 15.58 -7.60 25.34
CA ASN A 20 16.42 -7.16 24.22
C ASN A 20 16.15 -7.89 22.90
N VAL A 21 15.33 -8.93 22.91
CA VAL A 21 14.79 -9.52 21.68
C VAL A 21 13.62 -8.65 21.26
N ASP A 22 13.91 -7.74 20.33
CA ASP A 22 12.95 -6.91 19.61
C ASP A 22 12.02 -7.83 18.80
N ILE A 23 11.01 -8.40 19.46
CA ILE A 23 9.91 -9.09 18.79
C ILE A 23 9.06 -7.97 18.21
N ASP A 24 9.42 -7.52 17.01
CA ASP A 24 8.63 -6.62 16.16
C ASP A 24 7.13 -6.91 16.39
N ASP A 25 6.39 -5.89 16.85
CA ASP A 25 5.18 -5.88 17.70
C ASP A 25 3.92 -6.59 17.15
N GLY A 26 4.10 -7.66 16.38
CA GLY A 26 3.11 -8.33 15.57
C GLY A 26 3.17 -7.86 14.11
N LEU A 27 2.37 -8.50 13.27
CA LEU A 27 2.21 -8.07 11.89
C LEU A 27 1.35 -6.79 11.88
N ASP A 28 1.78 -5.75 11.15
CA ASP A 28 1.01 -4.53 10.88
C ASP A 28 -0.08 -4.81 9.83
N THR A 29 -1.02 -5.67 10.22
CA THR A 29 -2.12 -6.17 9.41
C THR A 29 -3.37 -6.26 10.27
N GLU A 30 -4.57 -6.17 9.67
CA GLU A 30 -5.84 -6.28 10.43
C GLU A 30 -5.92 -7.61 11.21
N SER A 31 -5.36 -8.68 10.64
CA SER A 31 -5.17 -9.95 11.34
C SER A 31 -3.69 -10.20 11.61
N GLN A 32 -3.30 -10.23 12.88
CA GLN A 32 -1.92 -10.50 13.33
C GLN A 32 -1.50 -11.98 13.21
N THR A 33 -2.04 -12.69 12.22
CA THR A 33 -1.66 -14.05 11.86
C THR A 33 -0.99 -14.04 10.49
N LEU A 34 -0.05 -14.96 10.23
CA LEU A 34 0.57 -15.08 8.90
C LEU A 34 -0.46 -15.27 7.77
N GLY A 35 -1.53 -16.04 8.03
CA GLY A 35 -2.60 -16.23 7.06
C GLY A 35 -3.41 -14.96 6.78
N GLY A 36 -3.61 -14.13 7.80
CA GLY A 36 -4.20 -12.80 7.68
C GLY A 36 -3.39 -11.89 6.78
N ALA A 37 -2.11 -11.72 7.10
CA ALA A 37 -1.19 -10.90 6.31
C ALA A 37 -1.08 -11.35 4.85
N ILE A 38 -1.06 -12.66 4.59
CA ILE A 38 -1.05 -13.19 3.21
C ILE A 38 -2.32 -12.80 2.44
N ASN A 39 -3.49 -12.85 3.10
CA ASN A 39 -4.75 -12.47 2.47
C ASN A 39 -4.82 -10.97 2.17
N GLU A 40 -4.33 -10.12 3.07
CA GLU A 40 -4.25 -8.67 2.87
C GLU A 40 -3.34 -8.34 1.69
N ILE A 41 -2.11 -8.89 1.66
CA ILE A 41 -1.17 -8.72 0.53
C ILE A 41 -1.79 -9.21 -0.79
N HIS A 42 -2.52 -10.34 -0.76
CA HIS A 42 -3.20 -10.85 -1.95
C HIS A 42 -4.30 -9.90 -2.45
N GLY A 43 -5.07 -9.32 -1.53
CA GLY A 43 -6.08 -8.31 -1.82
C GLY A 43 -5.46 -7.06 -2.45
N ASP A 44 -4.40 -6.53 -1.84
CA ASP A 44 -3.68 -5.36 -2.33
C ASP A 44 -3.07 -5.59 -3.71
N LEU A 45 -2.41 -6.73 -3.92
CA LEU A 45 -1.86 -7.10 -5.21
C LEU A 45 -2.95 -7.21 -6.29
N THR A 46 -4.12 -7.73 -5.93
CA THR A 46 -5.26 -7.81 -6.85
C THR A 46 -5.75 -6.41 -7.22
N GLN A 47 -5.92 -5.52 -6.24
CA GLN A 47 -6.33 -4.13 -6.49
C GLN A 47 -5.32 -3.37 -7.36
N VAL A 48 -4.02 -3.51 -7.09
CA VAL A 48 -2.96 -2.88 -7.87
C VAL A 48 -2.98 -3.38 -9.31
N LYS A 49 -3.10 -4.70 -9.52
CA LYS A 49 -3.21 -5.29 -10.87
C LYS A 49 -4.41 -4.73 -11.63
N THR A 50 -5.59 -4.69 -11.00
CA THR A 50 -6.80 -4.13 -11.61
C THR A 50 -6.61 -2.67 -12.00
N LYS A 51 -6.09 -1.83 -11.09
CA LYS A 51 -5.81 -0.41 -11.38
C LYS A 51 -4.81 -0.24 -12.51
N TYR A 52 -3.78 -1.07 -12.56
CA TYR A 52 -2.77 -1.04 -13.62
C TYR A 52 -3.36 -1.39 -14.99
N PHE A 53 -4.14 -2.47 -15.10
CA PHE A 53 -4.80 -2.81 -16.36
C PHE A 53 -5.78 -1.73 -16.81
N MET A 54 -6.57 -1.16 -15.89
CA MET A 54 -7.42 -0.02 -16.21
C MET A 54 -6.62 1.18 -16.73
N HIS A 55 -5.47 1.49 -16.14
CA HIS A 55 -4.60 2.57 -16.62
C HIS A 55 -4.05 2.30 -18.04
N LEU A 56 -3.75 1.05 -18.38
CA LEU A 56 -3.26 0.69 -19.71
C LEU A 56 -4.34 0.73 -20.79
N GLU A 57 -5.59 0.44 -20.43
CA GLU A 57 -6.71 0.34 -21.38
C GLU A 57 -7.53 1.63 -21.50
N ASP A 58 -7.55 2.48 -20.48
CA ASP A 58 -8.29 3.75 -20.49
C ASP A 58 -7.61 4.77 -21.43
N ILE A 59 -8.43 5.44 -22.24
CA ILE A 59 -7.98 6.49 -23.18
C ILE A 59 -7.60 7.77 -22.41
N MET A 60 -8.12 7.99 -21.19
CA MET A 60 -7.80 9.14 -20.34
C MET A 60 -7.42 8.73 -18.90
N PRO A 61 -6.28 8.04 -18.70
CA PRO A 61 -5.93 7.45 -17.41
C PRO A 61 -5.33 8.45 -16.41
N HIS A 62 -4.96 9.66 -16.86
CA HIS A 62 -4.29 10.66 -16.04
C HIS A 62 -5.23 11.74 -15.56
N GLU A 63 -4.95 12.32 -14.38
CA GLU A 63 -5.74 13.37 -13.75
C GLU A 63 -4.90 14.63 -13.52
N PHE A 64 -5.52 15.81 -13.66
CA PHE A 64 -4.99 17.07 -13.16
C PHE A 64 -6.09 17.91 -12.49
N ARG A 65 -5.70 18.78 -11.56
CA ARG A 65 -6.60 19.67 -10.84
C ARG A 65 -6.33 21.13 -11.19
N ASP A 66 -7.39 21.82 -11.59
CA ASP A 66 -7.42 23.28 -11.68
C ASP A 66 -7.78 23.86 -10.31
N LEU A 67 -6.77 24.33 -9.59
CA LEU A 67 -6.92 24.91 -8.25
C LEU A 67 -7.62 26.27 -8.26
N LYS A 68 -7.66 26.98 -9.40
CA LYS A 68 -8.29 28.30 -9.49
C LYS A 68 -9.82 28.17 -9.57
N ASN A 69 -10.29 27.18 -10.32
CA ASN A 69 -11.72 26.95 -10.55
C ASN A 69 -12.28 25.78 -9.73
N ASP A 70 -11.43 25.13 -8.91
CA ASP A 70 -11.74 23.94 -8.11
C ASP A 70 -12.35 22.80 -8.93
N LYS A 71 -11.70 22.50 -10.06
CA LYS A 71 -12.13 21.46 -11.01
C LYS A 71 -11.07 20.38 -11.17
N THR A 72 -11.53 19.15 -11.38
CA THR A 72 -10.68 18.00 -11.67
C THR A 72 -10.96 17.53 -13.09
N TYR A 73 -9.90 17.19 -13.82
CA TYR A 73 -9.96 16.75 -15.20
C TYR A 73 -9.21 15.44 -15.38
N LYS A 74 -9.72 14.57 -16.24
CA LYS A 74 -8.97 13.44 -16.80
C LYS A 74 -8.49 13.74 -18.20
N TYR A 75 -7.30 13.26 -18.58
CA TYR A 75 -6.72 13.48 -19.90
C TYR A 75 -5.96 12.28 -20.46
N GLY A 76 -5.77 12.29 -21.78
CA GLY A 76 -4.96 11.32 -22.51
C GLY A 76 -4.75 11.72 -23.97
N PHE A 77 -4.31 10.77 -24.79
CA PHE A 77 -3.92 11.02 -26.18
C PHE A 77 -4.74 10.19 -27.15
N GLN A 78 -5.08 10.77 -28.30
CA GLN A 78 -5.73 10.07 -29.40
C GLN A 78 -5.25 10.61 -30.76
N ILE A 79 -5.70 9.98 -31.85
CA ILE A 79 -5.58 10.50 -33.21
C ILE A 79 -6.91 11.16 -33.58
N SER A 80 -6.87 12.38 -34.14
CA SER A 80 -8.06 13.09 -34.61
C SER A 80 -8.66 12.46 -35.88
N GLU A 81 -9.85 12.90 -36.28
CA GLU A 81 -10.48 12.44 -37.52
C GLU A 81 -9.64 12.77 -38.77
N GLU A 82 -8.82 13.82 -38.70
CA GLU A 82 -7.87 14.23 -39.74
C GLU A 82 -6.51 13.54 -39.64
N GLY A 83 -6.32 12.60 -38.70
CA GLY A 83 -5.10 11.81 -38.56
C GLY A 83 -3.97 12.45 -37.75
N ASN A 84 -4.25 13.53 -36.99
CA ASN A 84 -3.23 14.24 -36.21
C ASN A 84 -3.24 13.80 -34.74
N PRO A 85 -2.08 13.73 -34.06
CA PRO A 85 -2.04 13.54 -32.60
C PRO A 85 -2.78 14.65 -31.86
N GLN A 86 -3.60 14.26 -30.88
CA GLN A 86 -4.45 15.16 -30.11
C GLN A 86 -4.40 14.80 -28.62
N LEU A 87 -4.32 15.82 -27.76
CA LEU A 87 -4.64 15.71 -26.34
C LEU A 87 -6.16 15.81 -26.17
N ILE A 88 -6.76 14.85 -25.47
CA ILE A 88 -8.16 14.91 -25.03
C ILE A 88 -8.25 15.03 -23.53
N PHE A 89 -9.30 15.69 -23.05
CA PHE A 89 -9.58 15.80 -21.63
C PHE A 89 -11.09 15.97 -21.37
N LYS A 90 -11.52 15.58 -20.18
CA LYS A 90 -12.89 15.79 -19.69
C LYS A 90 -12.88 16.22 -18.23
N GLU A 91 -13.81 17.09 -17.86
CA GLU A 91 -14.08 17.38 -16.44
C GLU A 91 -14.64 16.11 -15.78
N VAL A 92 -14.19 15.83 -14.56
CA VAL A 92 -14.76 14.77 -13.72
C VAL A 92 -15.81 15.41 -12.82
N GLU A 93 -17.06 15.00 -12.99
CA GLU A 93 -18.12 15.40 -12.05
C GLU A 93 -17.88 14.69 -10.71
N ASN A 94 -17.81 15.46 -9.63
CA ASN A 94 -17.83 14.89 -8.28
C ASN A 94 -19.24 14.34 -8.03
N VAL A 95 -19.36 13.02 -7.91
CA VAL A 95 -20.59 12.32 -7.47
C VAL A 95 -20.64 12.30 -5.95
#